data_AF-A0A968TB18-F1
#
_entry.id   AF-A0A968TB18-F1
#
_cell.length_a   1.000
_cell.length_b   1.000
_cell.length_c   1.000
_cell.angle_alpha   90.00
_cell.angle_beta   90.00
_cell.angle_gamma   90.00
#
_symmetry.space_group_name_H-M   'P 1'
#
loop_
_entity.id
_entity.type
_entity.pdbx_description
1 polymer ?
#
loop_
_entity_poly.entity_id
_entity_poly.type
_entity_poly.pdbx_seq_one_letter_code
_entity_poly.pdbx_strand_id
1 'polypeptide(L)'
;MLRKLHGAAHWLKRRSPQYVVLRLYNLIQRYGLTTAKARNRVIDCILLLRRYGCAPTFPTPGRVVERNPDFCHAIQQMGAELAIHGYDHIDFHSLSQAEARWQFDRAIATYQQAGVGASGFRCPYLSYSERLLEALPAGQLCYSSNTAVLWDEVNDQPQAKPGAIYTNLTEFYAGASSAHTLSVPHTLPNGMIEIPVSLPDDMQIYDGLHAGRKGLALAWLDILRHSYQRGEMFTLLFHPELYYLCALAFERLLIETRSVRPGIWVARLSDIAAWWHEKADFRVAMTHPAEQLELHFTCSERATILARHLPLAGPTQHWRDAYQQVLTHSVCVPAAPLPLLGVADDVPAATAALLAEQGYLIQRGAAARDCATYIDAALVQRMATPVALIAYIEHLTTPLIRYWRWPSGYASVLSFSGDLDALSLMDYAARIVGKAKA
;
A
#
# COMPACT_ATOMS: atom_id res chain seq x y z
N MET A 1 -18.22 39.17 0.36
CA MET A 1 -16.98 39.38 1.14
C MET A 1 -16.98 38.75 2.54
N LEU A 2 -18.13 38.51 3.19
CA LEU A 2 -18.21 37.96 4.56
C LEU A 2 -18.25 36.41 4.68
N ARG A 3 -18.37 35.67 3.58
CA ARG A 3 -18.37 34.18 3.57
C ARG A 3 -16.96 33.55 3.49
N LYS A 4 -15.95 34.28 2.99
CA LYS A 4 -14.56 33.76 2.80
C LYS A 4 -13.72 33.73 4.09
N LEU A 5 -14.11 34.47 5.13
CA LEU A 5 -13.45 34.43 6.45
C LEU A 5 -13.84 33.20 7.27
N HIS A 6 -14.91 32.48 6.91
CA HIS A 6 -15.41 31.34 7.69
C HIS A 6 -14.57 30.07 7.52
N GLY A 7 -13.94 29.84 6.36
CA GLY A 7 -13.08 28.67 6.11
C GLY A 7 -11.76 28.72 6.87
N ALA A 8 -11.10 29.89 6.89
CA ALA A 8 -9.88 30.10 7.69
C ALA A 8 -10.18 30.12 9.20
N ALA A 9 -11.32 30.69 9.61
CA ALA A 9 -11.75 30.70 11.01
C ALA A 9 -12.16 29.30 11.51
N HIS A 10 -12.76 28.45 10.67
CA HIS A 10 -13.06 27.06 11.01
C HIS A 10 -11.79 26.19 11.10
N TRP A 11 -10.78 26.50 10.28
CA TRP A 11 -9.45 25.89 10.32
C TRP A 11 -8.65 26.24 11.60
N LEU A 12 -8.80 27.48 12.10
CA LEU A 12 -8.19 27.96 13.34
C LEU A 12 -8.95 27.55 14.61
N LYS A 13 -10.28 27.41 14.56
CA LYS A 13 -11.11 27.14 15.76
C LYS A 13 -11.02 25.72 16.31
N ARG A 14 -10.53 24.74 15.53
CA ARG A 14 -10.45 23.33 15.95
C ARG A 14 -9.12 22.91 16.58
N ARG A 15 -8.12 23.80 16.64
CA ARG A 15 -6.75 23.43 17.06
C ARG A 15 -6.19 24.43 18.08
N SER A 16 -5.49 23.92 19.09
CA SER A 16 -4.93 24.78 20.14
C SER A 16 -3.94 25.80 19.54
N PRO A 17 -3.86 27.03 20.04
CA PRO A 17 -2.89 28.04 19.57
C PRO A 17 -1.44 27.54 19.59
N GLN A 18 -1.12 26.66 20.54
CA GLN A 18 0.16 25.98 20.66
C GLN A 18 0.46 25.06 19.46
N TYR A 19 -0.55 24.35 18.93
CA TYR A 19 -0.43 23.50 17.74
C TYR A 19 -0.05 24.32 16.49
N VAL A 20 -0.67 25.49 16.30
CA VAL A 20 -0.43 26.33 15.11
C VAL A 20 1.00 26.91 15.12
N VAL A 21 1.48 27.34 16.28
CA VAL A 21 2.85 27.86 16.45
C VAL A 21 3.89 26.77 16.27
N LEU A 22 3.68 25.58 16.86
CA LEU A 22 4.59 24.44 16.70
C LEU A 22 4.67 23.96 15.24
N ARG A 23 3.52 23.94 14.54
CA ARG A 23 3.46 23.59 13.11
C ARG A 23 4.17 24.61 12.22
N LEU A 24 4.02 25.91 12.50
CA LEU A 24 4.68 26.97 11.75
C LEU A 24 6.21 26.95 11.96
N TYR A 25 6.67 26.73 13.20
CA TYR A 25 8.08 26.53 13.50
C TYR A 25 8.66 25.31 12.78
N ASN A 26 7.97 24.17 12.85
CA ASN A 26 8.37 22.94 12.17
C ASN A 26 8.40 23.11 10.65
N LEU A 27 7.47 23.87 10.06
CA LEU A 27 7.43 24.15 8.63
C LEU A 27 8.65 24.96 8.16
N ILE A 28 9.03 26.00 8.90
CA ILE A 28 10.20 26.84 8.60
C ILE A 28 11.50 26.03 8.74
N GLN A 29 11.57 25.12 9.72
CA GLN A 29 12.71 24.21 9.87
C GLN A 29 12.78 23.17 8.75
N ARG A 30 11.61 22.70 8.27
CA ARG A 30 11.50 21.66 7.24
C ARG A 30 11.80 22.21 5.85
N TYR A 31 11.29 23.39 5.51
CA TYR A 31 11.43 23.98 4.18
C TYR A 31 12.31 25.23 4.21
N GLY A 32 13.27 25.31 3.29
CA GLY A 32 14.04 26.52 3.07
C GLY A 32 13.29 27.54 2.21
N LEU A 33 13.84 28.76 2.14
CA LEU A 33 13.41 29.77 1.16
C LEU A 33 13.67 29.29 -0.29
N THR A 34 14.74 28.51 -0.49
CA THR A 34 15.10 27.89 -1.78
C THR A 34 14.71 26.41 -1.82
N THR A 35 14.64 25.84 -3.03
CA THR A 35 14.34 24.41 -3.24
C THR A 35 15.48 23.45 -2.87
N ALA A 36 16.71 23.95 -2.73
CA ALA A 36 17.91 23.13 -2.56
C ALA A 36 17.81 22.11 -1.41
N LYS A 37 17.30 22.53 -0.25
CA LYS A 37 17.18 21.65 0.92
C LYS A 37 16.25 20.45 0.67
N ALA A 38 15.10 20.69 0.05
CA ALA A 38 14.15 19.62 -0.26
C ALA A 38 14.68 18.71 -1.38
N ARG A 39 15.27 19.30 -2.43
CA ARG A 39 15.90 18.55 -3.53
C ARG A 39 17.00 17.62 -3.03
N ASN A 40 17.89 18.10 -2.14
CA ASN A 40 18.95 17.27 -1.55
C ASN A 40 18.39 16.09 -0.75
N ARG A 41 17.36 16.32 0.08
CA ARG A 41 16.72 15.23 0.84
C ARG A 41 16.12 14.16 -0.07
N VAL A 42 15.46 14.57 -1.16
CA VAL A 42 14.90 13.63 -2.14
C VAL A 42 16.01 12.85 -2.84
N ILE A 43 17.07 13.52 -3.29
CA ILE A 43 18.23 12.89 -3.93
C ILE A 43 18.91 11.91 -2.98
N ASP A 44 19.19 12.31 -1.75
CA ASP A 44 19.84 11.47 -0.74
C ASP A 44 18.98 10.24 -0.40
N CYS A 45 17.65 10.40 -0.35
CA CYS A 45 16.71 9.29 -0.19
C CYS A 45 16.85 8.26 -1.32
N ILE A 46 16.84 8.72 -2.58
CA ILE A 46 17.00 7.84 -3.74
C ILE A 46 18.36 7.15 -3.72
N LEU A 47 19.43 7.88 -3.40
CA LEU A 47 20.78 7.33 -3.31
C LEU A 47 20.90 6.27 -2.21
N LEU A 48 20.28 6.49 -1.05
CA LEU A 48 20.23 5.53 0.04
C LEU A 48 19.56 4.23 -0.41
N LEU A 49 18.37 4.32 -1.01
CA LEU A 49 17.59 3.17 -1.48
C LEU A 49 18.29 2.43 -2.62
N ARG A 50 18.91 3.18 -3.55
CA ARG A 50 19.66 2.62 -4.67
C ARG A 50 20.81 1.71 -4.23
N ARG A 51 21.49 1.98 -3.10
CA ARG A 51 22.51 1.07 -2.53
C ARG A 51 21.96 -0.33 -2.23
N TYR A 52 20.65 -0.42 -2.03
CA TYR A 52 19.95 -1.67 -1.77
C TYR A 52 19.24 -2.25 -3.00
N GLY A 53 19.36 -1.60 -4.17
CA GLY A 53 18.72 -2.03 -5.42
C GLY A 53 17.24 -1.67 -5.51
N CYS A 54 16.76 -0.72 -4.71
CA CYS A 54 15.37 -0.28 -4.70
C CYS A 54 15.23 1.23 -4.98
N ALA A 55 14.00 1.68 -5.21
CA ALA A 55 13.66 3.07 -5.48
C ALA A 55 12.33 3.44 -4.79
N PRO A 56 12.14 4.72 -4.42
CA PRO A 56 10.91 5.18 -3.79
C PRO A 56 9.85 5.57 -4.83
N THR A 57 8.61 5.70 -4.36
CA THR A 57 7.52 6.40 -5.06
C THR A 57 7.24 7.73 -4.37
N PHE A 58 7.20 8.85 -5.12
CA PHE A 58 6.82 10.15 -4.59
C PHE A 58 5.50 10.65 -5.19
N PRO A 59 4.36 10.51 -4.49
CA PRO A 59 3.19 11.30 -4.80
C PRO A 59 3.53 12.80 -4.78
N THR A 60 3.40 13.46 -5.94
CA THR A 60 3.85 14.84 -6.14
C THR A 60 2.73 15.68 -6.75
N PRO A 61 2.36 16.83 -6.15
CA PRO A 61 1.31 17.69 -6.70
C PRO A 61 1.69 18.22 -8.07
N GLY A 62 0.72 18.30 -8.99
CA GLY A 62 0.96 18.81 -10.34
C GLY A 62 1.60 20.20 -10.35
N ARG A 63 1.25 21.09 -9.42
CA ARG A 63 1.89 22.41 -9.29
C ARG A 63 3.38 22.35 -8.96
N VAL A 64 3.83 21.34 -8.21
CA VAL A 64 5.27 21.13 -7.93
C VAL A 64 5.98 20.70 -9.20
N VAL A 65 5.38 19.80 -9.97
CA VAL A 65 5.89 19.34 -11.27
C VAL A 65 5.96 20.50 -12.27
N GLU A 66 4.89 21.30 -12.39
CA GLU A 66 4.83 22.48 -13.27
C GLU A 66 5.99 23.46 -13.04
N ARG A 67 6.38 23.65 -11.78
CA ARG A 67 7.44 24.58 -11.38
C ARG A 67 8.84 23.99 -11.43
N ASN A 68 8.97 22.67 -11.43
CA ASN A 68 10.25 21.97 -11.31
C ASN A 68 10.37 20.77 -12.27
N PRO A 69 10.02 20.90 -13.57
CA PRO A 69 9.96 19.75 -14.48
C PRO A 69 11.32 19.06 -14.65
N ASP A 70 12.42 19.82 -14.72
CA ASP A 70 13.78 19.29 -14.83
C ASP A 70 14.19 18.44 -13.63
N PHE A 71 13.78 18.86 -12.43
CA PHE A 71 14.07 18.11 -11.22
C PHE A 71 13.25 16.81 -11.15
N CYS A 72 11.97 16.88 -11.51
CA CYS A 72 11.10 15.71 -11.62
C CYS A 72 11.65 14.69 -12.64
N HIS A 73 12.13 15.18 -13.79
CA HIS A 73 12.84 14.36 -14.78
C HIS A 73 14.09 13.70 -14.19
N ALA A 74 14.94 14.48 -13.53
CA ALA A 74 16.18 13.98 -12.96
C ALA A 74 15.94 12.86 -11.94
N ILE A 75 14.96 13.00 -11.04
CA ILE A 75 14.67 11.95 -10.05
C ILE A 75 14.00 10.71 -10.67
N GLN A 76 13.22 10.87 -11.74
CA GLN A 76 12.71 9.72 -12.51
C GLN A 76 13.81 8.96 -13.23
N GLN A 77 14.78 9.67 -13.83
CA GLN A 77 15.98 9.07 -14.40
C GLN A 77 16.83 8.38 -13.33
N MET A 78 16.74 8.83 -12.08
CA MET A 78 17.36 8.14 -10.95
C MET A 78 16.57 6.89 -10.50
N GLY A 79 15.42 6.60 -11.09
CA GLY A 79 14.59 5.41 -10.85
C GLY A 79 13.40 5.64 -9.92
N ALA A 80 13.25 6.83 -9.33
CA ALA A 80 12.10 7.14 -8.50
C ALA A 80 10.82 7.16 -9.35
N GLU A 81 9.73 6.61 -8.82
CA GLU A 81 8.42 6.80 -9.41
C GLU A 81 7.83 8.15 -8.94
N LEU A 82 7.11 8.83 -9.83
CA LEU A 82 6.24 9.95 -9.46
C LEU A 82 4.79 9.54 -9.66
N ALA A 83 3.96 9.81 -8.66
CA ALA A 83 2.52 9.57 -8.68
C ALA A 83 1.78 10.90 -8.55
N ILE A 84 0.56 10.99 -9.07
CA ILE A 84 -0.23 12.22 -8.99
C ILE A 84 -0.69 12.43 -7.54
N HIS A 85 -0.55 13.67 -7.04
CA HIS A 85 -0.98 14.04 -5.69
C HIS A 85 -1.96 15.23 -5.69
N GLY A 86 -2.93 15.17 -6.60
CA GLY A 86 -3.74 16.32 -7.01
C GLY A 86 -2.91 17.39 -7.73
N TYR A 87 -3.50 18.54 -8.03
CA TYR A 87 -2.75 19.67 -8.61
C TYR A 87 -2.29 20.65 -7.53
N ASP A 88 -3.16 21.02 -6.59
CA ASP A 88 -2.92 22.07 -5.57
C ASP A 88 -2.59 21.56 -4.17
N HIS A 89 -2.55 20.24 -3.94
CA HIS A 89 -2.40 19.65 -2.61
C HIS A 89 -3.50 20.12 -1.63
N ILE A 90 -4.75 19.77 -1.93
CA ILE A 90 -5.95 20.15 -1.16
C ILE A 90 -6.71 18.92 -0.67
N ASP A 91 -7.55 19.12 0.35
CA ASP A 91 -8.39 18.07 0.94
C ASP A 91 -9.57 17.74 0.02
N PHE A 92 -9.56 16.56 -0.60
CA PHE A 92 -10.55 16.16 -1.59
C PHE A 92 -11.93 15.89 -1.02
N HIS A 93 -12.06 15.57 0.28
CA HIS A 93 -13.37 15.42 0.92
C HIS A 93 -14.16 16.74 0.99
N SER A 94 -13.45 17.87 0.92
CA SER A 94 -14.06 19.20 0.89
C SER A 94 -14.48 19.67 -0.51
N LEU A 95 -14.18 18.90 -1.55
CA LEU A 95 -14.43 19.28 -2.94
C LEU A 95 -15.73 18.69 -3.48
N SER A 96 -16.37 19.42 -4.37
CA SER A 96 -17.36 18.85 -5.28
C SER A 96 -16.69 17.90 -6.28
N GLN A 97 -17.49 17.00 -6.88
CA GLN A 97 -17.01 16.07 -7.90
C GLN A 97 -16.35 16.78 -9.09
N ALA A 98 -16.89 17.93 -9.51
CA ALA A 98 -16.36 18.73 -10.61
C ALA A 98 -15.00 19.37 -10.26
N GLU A 99 -14.84 19.89 -9.04
CA GLU A 99 -13.56 20.45 -8.58
C GLU A 99 -12.49 19.36 -8.44
N ALA A 100 -12.88 18.20 -7.91
CA ALA A 100 -11.97 17.07 -7.78
C ALA A 100 -11.55 16.52 -9.15
N ARG A 101 -12.49 16.41 -10.10
CA ARG A 101 -12.20 16.09 -11.50
C ARG A 101 -11.22 17.08 -12.11
N TRP A 102 -11.45 18.37 -11.92
CA TRP A 102 -10.55 19.41 -12.41
C TRP A 102 -9.13 19.29 -11.84
N GLN A 103 -8.98 18.97 -10.55
CA GLN A 103 -7.67 18.75 -9.93
C GLN A 103 -6.90 17.61 -10.62
N PHE A 104 -7.57 16.50 -10.94
CA PHE A 104 -6.94 15.38 -11.63
C PHE A 104 -6.66 15.67 -13.11
N ASP A 105 -7.63 16.19 -13.86
CA ASP A 105 -7.42 16.52 -15.28
C ASP A 105 -6.28 17.53 -15.45
N ARG A 106 -6.23 18.55 -14.59
CA ARG A 106 -5.14 19.55 -14.61
C ARG A 106 -3.80 18.91 -14.24
N ALA A 107 -3.75 18.06 -13.22
CA ALA A 107 -2.52 17.38 -12.83
C ALA A 107 -2.02 16.45 -13.96
N ILE A 108 -2.88 15.63 -14.54
CA ILE A 108 -2.53 14.73 -15.65
C ILE A 108 -1.98 15.52 -16.83
N ALA A 109 -2.68 16.58 -17.26
CA ALA A 109 -2.21 17.43 -18.35
C ALA A 109 -0.85 18.07 -18.04
N THR A 110 -0.62 18.45 -16.77
CA THR A 110 0.66 19.03 -16.33
C THR A 110 1.79 18.01 -16.39
N TYR A 111 1.57 16.78 -15.93
CA TYR A 111 2.54 15.69 -16.02
C TYR A 111 2.90 15.39 -17.49
N GLN A 112 1.89 15.28 -18.36
CA GLN A 112 2.08 15.07 -19.79
C GLN A 112 2.87 16.19 -20.46
N GLN A 113 2.50 17.46 -20.21
CA GLN A 113 3.19 18.64 -20.75
C GLN A 113 4.63 18.74 -20.24
N ALA A 114 4.88 18.35 -18.99
CA ALA A 114 6.20 18.33 -18.41
C ALA A 114 7.05 17.15 -18.91
N GLY A 115 6.47 16.16 -19.60
CA GLY A 115 7.13 14.91 -20.02
C GLY A 115 7.37 13.92 -18.88
N VAL A 116 6.71 14.10 -17.74
CA VAL A 116 6.92 13.32 -16.51
C VAL A 116 5.90 12.18 -16.46
N GLY A 117 6.38 10.95 -16.31
CA GLY A 117 5.49 9.78 -16.22
C GLY A 117 4.77 9.69 -14.87
N ALA A 118 3.50 9.27 -14.88
CA ALA A 118 2.79 8.85 -13.66
C ALA A 118 1.76 7.79 -14.02
N SER A 119 1.70 6.71 -13.23
CA SER A 119 0.78 5.58 -13.44
C SER A 119 -0.23 5.39 -12.31
N GLY A 120 -0.17 6.22 -11.27
CA GLY A 120 -1.14 6.17 -10.17
C GLY A 120 -1.22 7.46 -9.41
N PHE A 121 -1.99 7.46 -8.33
CA PHE A 121 -2.20 8.63 -7.51
C PHE A 121 -2.40 8.31 -6.02
N ARG A 122 -2.16 9.32 -5.20
CA ARG A 122 -2.58 9.39 -3.80
C ARG A 122 -3.22 10.75 -3.59
N CYS A 123 -4.33 10.83 -2.87
CA CYS A 123 -4.92 12.10 -2.49
C CYS A 123 -4.17 12.68 -1.28
N PRO A 124 -3.98 14.01 -1.23
CA PRO A 124 -3.46 14.69 -0.05
C PRO A 124 -4.18 14.26 1.21
N TYR A 125 -3.39 13.97 2.24
CA TYR A 125 -3.89 13.52 3.55
C TYR A 125 -4.70 12.21 3.51
N LEU A 126 -4.54 11.40 2.46
CA LEU A 126 -5.34 10.20 2.20
C LEU A 126 -6.85 10.48 2.10
N SER A 127 -7.22 11.75 1.93
CA SER A 127 -8.61 12.18 1.90
C SER A 127 -9.20 11.86 0.54
N TYR A 128 -10.09 10.88 0.47
CA TYR A 128 -10.78 10.50 -0.75
C TYR A 128 -12.24 10.14 -0.47
N SER A 129 -13.03 9.96 -1.53
CA SER A 129 -14.38 9.41 -1.44
C SER A 129 -14.59 8.40 -2.57
N GLU A 130 -15.49 7.43 -2.40
CA GLU A 130 -15.79 6.47 -3.48
C GLU A 130 -16.31 7.18 -4.74
N ARG A 131 -17.13 8.23 -4.55
CA ARG A 131 -17.61 9.11 -5.64
C ARG A 131 -16.49 9.80 -6.40
N LEU A 132 -15.35 10.05 -5.76
CA LEU A 132 -14.17 10.58 -6.42
C LEU A 132 -13.59 9.57 -7.41
N LEU A 133 -13.48 8.30 -7.01
CA LEU A 133 -12.95 7.23 -7.86
C LEU A 133 -13.78 7.03 -9.12
N GLU A 134 -15.11 7.18 -9.01
CA GLU A 134 -16.04 7.17 -10.15
C GLU A 134 -15.83 8.37 -11.10
N ALA A 135 -15.35 9.49 -10.57
CA ALA A 135 -15.12 10.71 -11.33
C ALA A 135 -13.79 10.72 -12.08
N LEU A 136 -12.86 9.81 -11.77
CA LEU A 136 -11.53 9.79 -12.38
C LEU A 136 -11.59 9.35 -13.86
N PRO A 137 -10.66 9.84 -14.71
CA PRO A 137 -10.61 9.38 -16.09
C PRO A 137 -10.28 7.88 -16.13
N ALA A 138 -11.22 7.09 -16.66
CA ALA A 138 -11.03 5.66 -16.84
C ALA A 138 -9.79 5.38 -17.72
N GLY A 139 -9.01 4.38 -17.32
CA GLY A 139 -7.88 3.87 -18.10
C GLY A 139 -6.63 4.76 -18.17
N GLN A 140 -6.59 5.91 -17.50
CA GLN A 140 -5.40 6.78 -17.50
C GLN A 140 -4.43 6.49 -16.35
N LEU A 141 -4.92 5.91 -15.26
CA LEU A 141 -4.15 5.55 -14.07
C LEU A 141 -4.40 4.07 -13.76
N CYS A 142 -3.36 3.37 -13.33
CA CYS A 142 -3.37 1.94 -13.02
C CYS A 142 -3.64 1.68 -11.54
N TYR A 143 -3.31 2.62 -10.65
CA TYR A 143 -3.46 2.41 -9.22
C TYR A 143 -3.79 3.68 -8.43
N SER A 144 -4.32 3.45 -7.24
CA SER A 144 -4.54 4.44 -6.18
C SER A 144 -3.91 3.97 -4.87
N SER A 145 -3.58 4.89 -3.98
CA SER A 145 -3.01 4.54 -2.66
C SER A 145 -3.51 5.50 -1.58
N ASN A 146 -4.76 5.30 -1.15
CA ASN A 146 -5.49 6.19 -0.26
C ASN A 146 -6.03 5.50 1.00
N THR A 147 -6.29 4.20 0.93
CA THR A 147 -6.71 3.40 2.08
C THR A 147 -5.55 3.26 3.05
N ALA A 148 -5.85 3.26 4.36
CA ALA A 148 -4.86 3.17 5.41
C ALA A 148 -5.15 1.99 6.34
N VAL A 149 -4.09 1.26 6.67
CA VAL A 149 -4.08 0.23 7.72
C VAL A 149 -3.30 0.76 8.91
N LEU A 150 -3.96 0.86 10.06
CA LEU A 150 -3.35 1.22 11.33
C LEU A 150 -2.80 -0.03 12.00
N TRP A 151 -1.49 -0.10 12.18
CA TRP A 151 -0.84 -1.22 12.88
C TRP A 151 -0.93 -1.01 14.39
N ASP A 152 -1.90 -1.68 15.01
CA ASP A 152 -2.33 -1.44 16.39
C ASP A 152 -1.17 -1.61 17.40
N GLU A 153 -0.26 -2.56 17.16
CA GLU A 153 0.82 -2.91 18.09
C GLU A 153 1.85 -1.78 18.30
N VAL A 154 1.95 -0.84 17.36
CA VAL A 154 2.85 0.32 17.48
C VAL A 154 2.30 1.35 18.45
N ASN A 155 0.98 1.39 18.65
CA ASN A 155 0.30 2.38 19.48
C ASN A 155 0.27 2.01 20.97
N ASP A 156 0.47 0.74 21.30
CA ASP A 156 0.46 0.22 22.68
C ASP A 156 1.80 0.39 23.43
N GLN A 157 2.77 1.10 22.84
CA GLN A 157 4.05 1.40 23.49
C GLN A 157 3.82 2.30 24.73
N PRO A 158 4.04 1.81 25.97
CA PRO A 158 3.60 2.46 27.22
C PRO A 158 4.32 3.77 27.57
N GLN A 159 5.28 4.21 26.75
CA GLN A 159 6.12 5.39 27.02
C GLN A 159 5.67 6.65 26.28
N ALA A 160 4.75 6.56 25.32
CA ALA A 160 4.29 7.71 24.55
C ALA A 160 2.96 8.23 25.12
N LYS A 161 2.96 9.43 25.71
CA LYS A 161 1.70 10.14 25.99
C LYS A 161 1.17 10.68 24.66
N PRO A 162 -0.01 10.24 24.17
CA PRO A 162 -0.54 10.71 22.90
C PRO A 162 -0.70 12.24 22.93
N GLY A 163 0.05 12.95 22.08
CA GLY A 163 -0.10 14.39 21.92
C GLY A 163 -1.30 14.74 21.04
N ALA A 164 -1.75 15.99 21.09
CA ALA A 164 -2.86 16.47 20.25
C ALA A 164 -2.61 16.29 18.73
N ILE A 165 -1.34 16.25 18.29
CA ILE A 165 -0.98 15.97 16.89
C ILE A 165 -1.36 14.54 16.50
N TYR A 166 -1.08 13.57 17.37
CA TYR A 166 -1.35 12.16 17.13
C TYR A 166 -2.87 11.92 16.98
N THR A 167 -3.68 12.37 17.94
CA THR A 167 -5.15 12.23 17.87
C THR A 167 -5.73 12.86 16.61
N ASN A 168 -5.28 14.07 16.26
CA ASN A 168 -5.76 14.76 15.06
C ASN A 168 -5.37 14.04 13.76
N LEU A 169 -4.18 13.46 13.65
CA LEU A 169 -3.75 12.73 12.45
C LEU A 169 -4.44 11.38 12.33
N THR A 170 -4.62 10.65 13.43
CA THR A 170 -5.35 9.39 13.45
C THR A 170 -6.81 9.57 13.04
N GLU A 171 -7.48 10.62 13.52
CA GLU A 171 -8.83 10.98 13.07
C GLU A 171 -8.87 11.41 11.59
N PHE A 172 -7.80 12.04 11.08
CA PHE A 172 -7.77 12.54 9.71
C PHE A 172 -7.52 11.43 8.68
N TYR A 173 -6.64 10.48 8.98
CA TYR A 173 -6.32 9.37 8.08
C TYR A 173 -7.35 8.23 8.13
N ALA A 174 -8.14 8.14 9.21
CA ALA A 174 -9.20 7.14 9.38
C ALA A 174 -8.76 5.69 9.09
N GLY A 175 -7.55 5.33 9.52
CA GLY A 175 -6.97 4.01 9.25
C GLY A 175 -7.77 2.88 9.90
N ALA A 176 -8.03 1.83 9.14
CA ALA A 176 -8.67 0.62 9.65
C ALA A 176 -7.64 -0.22 10.44
N SER A 177 -8.04 -0.74 11.60
CA SER A 177 -7.18 -1.53 12.49
C SER A 177 -6.65 -2.79 11.79
N SER A 178 -5.34 -3.04 11.92
CA SER A 178 -4.66 -4.21 11.38
C SER A 178 -5.23 -5.52 11.94
N ALA A 179 -5.87 -5.52 13.12
CA ALA A 179 -6.58 -6.68 13.65
C ALA A 179 -7.83 -7.06 12.83
N HIS A 180 -8.39 -6.12 12.05
CA HIS A 180 -9.65 -6.30 11.32
C HIS A 180 -9.47 -6.24 9.81
N THR A 181 -8.41 -5.58 9.31
CA THR A 181 -8.15 -5.44 7.87
C THR A 181 -6.78 -5.99 7.47
N LEU A 182 -6.66 -6.34 6.19
CA LEU A 182 -5.41 -6.82 5.58
C LEU A 182 -4.69 -5.65 4.92
N SER A 183 -3.36 -5.60 5.06
CA SER A 183 -2.53 -4.71 4.26
C SER A 183 -2.10 -5.42 2.97
N VAL A 184 -3.00 -5.45 1.99
CA VAL A 184 -2.75 -6.03 0.65
C VAL A 184 -3.47 -5.20 -0.42
N PRO A 185 -2.95 -5.16 -1.66
CA PRO A 185 -3.67 -4.52 -2.74
C PRO A 185 -4.99 -5.23 -3.05
N HIS A 186 -5.95 -4.50 -3.61
CA HIS A 186 -7.20 -5.05 -4.13
C HIS A 186 -7.66 -4.33 -5.39
N THR A 187 -8.44 -5.00 -6.22
CA THR A 187 -8.94 -4.44 -7.48
C THR A 187 -10.20 -3.63 -7.23
N LEU A 188 -10.19 -2.36 -7.64
CA LEU A 188 -11.37 -1.50 -7.61
C LEU A 188 -12.33 -1.82 -8.77
N PRO A 189 -13.63 -1.46 -8.67
CA PRO A 189 -14.61 -1.73 -9.72
C PRO A 189 -14.27 -1.14 -11.10
N ASN A 190 -13.48 -0.07 -11.13
CA ASN A 190 -13.01 0.57 -12.36
C ASN A 190 -11.69 -0.04 -12.91
N GLY A 191 -11.21 -1.14 -12.32
CA GLY A 191 -10.03 -1.87 -12.72
C GLY A 191 -8.72 -1.38 -12.13
N MET A 192 -8.68 -0.22 -11.45
CA MET A 192 -7.46 0.24 -10.78
C MET A 192 -7.12 -0.65 -9.57
N ILE A 193 -5.84 -0.71 -9.22
CA ILE A 193 -5.39 -1.37 -8.00
C ILE A 193 -5.34 -0.36 -6.85
N GLU A 194 -6.07 -0.60 -5.77
CA GLU A 194 -5.93 0.18 -4.54
C GLU A 194 -4.85 -0.45 -3.66
N ILE A 195 -3.82 0.33 -3.33
CA ILE A 195 -2.65 -0.11 -2.55
C ILE A 195 -2.67 0.59 -1.18
N PRO A 196 -2.91 -0.13 -0.08
CA PRO A 196 -3.03 0.49 1.23
C PRO A 196 -1.69 1.05 1.72
N VAL A 197 -1.76 2.17 2.44
CA VAL A 197 -0.65 2.71 3.24
C VAL A 197 -0.66 2.12 4.65
N SER A 198 0.49 2.08 5.29
CA SER A 198 0.63 1.64 6.68
C SER A 198 0.87 2.82 7.60
N LEU A 199 0.09 2.88 8.68
CA LEU A 199 0.19 3.85 9.75
C LEU A 199 0.65 3.17 11.05
N PRO A 200 1.33 3.87 11.96
CA PRO A 200 1.61 5.31 11.91
C PRO A 200 2.78 5.71 10.98
N ASP A 201 2.66 6.89 10.38
CA ASP A 201 3.69 7.49 9.53
C ASP A 201 4.80 8.20 10.34
N ASP A 202 5.76 8.82 9.64
CA ASP A 202 6.87 9.52 10.28
C ASP A 202 6.45 10.72 11.12
N MET A 203 5.43 11.47 10.71
CA MET A 203 4.88 12.59 11.46
C MET A 203 4.15 12.12 12.73
N GLN A 204 3.33 11.08 12.64
CA GLN A 204 2.64 10.51 13.79
C GLN A 204 3.64 9.99 14.83
N ILE A 205 4.68 9.27 14.41
CA ILE A 205 5.67 8.71 15.33
C ILE A 205 6.61 9.79 15.89
N TYR A 206 7.14 10.66 15.02
CA TYR A 206 8.15 11.64 15.44
C TYR A 206 7.54 12.89 16.08
N ASP A 207 6.53 13.49 15.45
CA ASP A 207 5.89 14.71 15.96
C ASP A 207 4.75 14.42 16.94
N GLY A 208 3.99 13.34 16.71
CA GLY A 208 2.83 12.97 17.51
C GLY A 208 3.18 12.24 18.80
N LEU A 209 4.05 11.22 18.71
CA LEU A 209 4.47 10.38 19.84
C LEU A 209 5.81 10.79 20.44
N HIS A 210 6.55 11.71 19.81
CA HIS A 210 7.87 12.17 20.25
C HIS A 210 8.90 11.04 20.44
N ALA A 211 8.77 9.95 19.67
CA ALA A 211 9.57 8.74 19.85
C ALA A 211 11.05 8.88 19.39
N GLY A 212 11.38 9.99 18.72
CA GLY A 212 12.70 10.27 18.16
C GLY A 212 13.11 9.28 17.06
N ARG A 213 14.35 9.40 16.57
CA ARG A 213 14.85 8.57 15.46
C ARG A 213 14.91 7.06 15.78
N LYS A 214 15.23 6.71 17.04
CA LYS A 214 15.29 5.31 17.47
C LYS A 214 13.89 4.71 17.59
N GLY A 215 12.95 5.42 18.20
CA GLY A 215 11.56 4.97 18.31
C GLY A 215 10.88 4.82 16.95
N LEU A 216 11.12 5.76 16.03
CA LEU A 216 10.71 5.65 14.62
C LEU A 216 11.19 4.35 13.97
N ALA A 217 12.49 4.04 14.12
CA ALA A 217 13.05 2.82 13.56
C ALA A 217 12.50 1.54 14.18
N LEU A 218 12.25 1.53 15.49
CA LEU A 218 11.66 0.39 16.19
C LEU A 218 10.21 0.15 15.75
N ALA A 219 9.39 1.20 15.76
CA ALA A 219 8.01 1.16 15.32
C ALA A 219 7.86 0.58 13.91
N TRP A 220 8.61 1.10 12.93
CA TRP A 220 8.54 0.59 11.57
C TRP A 220 9.13 -0.82 11.40
N LEU A 221 10.13 -1.21 12.19
CA LEU A 221 10.62 -2.60 12.20
C LEU A 221 9.54 -3.57 12.72
N ASP A 222 8.78 -3.17 13.73
CA ASP A 222 7.69 -3.99 14.26
C ASP A 222 6.57 -4.16 13.22
N ILE A 223 6.21 -3.09 12.49
CA ILE A 223 5.29 -3.17 11.33
C ILE A 223 5.83 -4.12 10.25
N LEU A 224 7.10 -3.99 9.88
CA LEU A 224 7.72 -4.85 8.87
C LEU A 224 7.66 -6.32 9.28
N ARG A 225 7.94 -6.63 10.55
CA ARG A 225 7.91 -8.00 11.06
C ARG A 225 6.50 -8.56 11.11
N HIS A 226 5.52 -7.77 11.55
CA HIS A 226 4.13 -8.21 11.64
C HIS A 226 3.54 -8.43 10.23
N SER A 227 3.73 -7.47 9.31
CA SER A 227 3.33 -7.65 7.90
C SER A 227 4.04 -8.84 7.24
N TYR A 228 5.32 -9.07 7.53
CA TYR A 228 6.07 -10.23 7.03
C TYR A 228 5.51 -11.56 7.55
N GLN A 229 5.14 -11.65 8.83
CA GLN A 229 4.52 -12.84 9.41
C GLN A 229 3.19 -13.17 8.73
N ARG A 230 2.38 -12.16 8.44
CA ARG A 230 1.08 -12.31 7.76
C ARG A 230 1.20 -12.48 6.23
N GLY A 231 2.40 -12.31 5.69
CA GLY A 231 2.65 -12.31 4.25
C GLY A 231 1.93 -11.16 3.53
N GLU A 232 1.81 -10.02 4.21
CA GLU A 232 1.15 -8.79 3.79
C GLU A 232 2.19 -7.76 3.32
N MET A 233 1.76 -6.58 2.91
CA MET A 233 2.66 -5.49 2.52
C MET A 233 2.85 -4.46 3.64
N PHE A 234 4.01 -3.83 3.64
CA PHE A 234 4.27 -2.59 4.38
C PHE A 234 4.53 -1.47 3.37
N THR A 235 3.50 -0.66 3.09
CA THR A 235 3.69 0.62 2.38
C THR A 235 4.01 1.70 3.40
N LEU A 236 5.29 2.00 3.56
CA LEU A 236 5.79 3.03 4.44
C LEU A 236 5.43 4.40 3.86
N LEU A 237 4.59 5.15 4.58
CA LEU A 237 4.29 6.56 4.33
C LEU A 237 5.31 7.44 5.06
N PHE A 238 5.96 8.35 4.33
CA PHE A 238 6.84 9.35 4.93
C PHE A 238 6.75 10.69 4.20
N HIS A 239 7.41 11.70 4.77
CA HIS A 239 7.49 13.04 4.19
C HIS A 239 8.97 13.36 3.89
N PRO A 240 9.36 13.65 2.63
CA PRO A 240 10.75 13.90 2.26
C PRO A 240 11.44 15.00 3.07
N GLU A 241 10.71 15.98 3.62
CA GLU A 241 11.27 16.99 4.52
C GLU A 241 11.80 16.43 5.85
N LEU A 242 11.34 15.25 6.26
CA LEU A 242 11.80 14.50 7.44
C LEU A 242 12.80 13.41 7.09
N TYR A 243 13.21 13.26 5.82
CA TYR A 243 14.09 12.17 5.36
C TYR A 243 15.32 11.92 6.27
N TYR A 244 16.05 12.96 6.68
CA TYR A 244 17.24 12.76 7.53
C TYR A 244 16.93 12.19 8.94
N LEU A 245 15.69 12.31 9.41
CA LEU A 245 15.22 11.64 10.62
C LEU A 245 14.88 10.17 10.33
N CYS A 246 14.35 9.90 9.14
CA CYS A 246 13.93 8.57 8.68
C CYS A 246 15.09 7.69 8.17
N ALA A 247 16.21 8.27 7.74
CA ALA A 247 17.31 7.55 7.08
C ALA A 247 17.84 6.35 7.89
N LEU A 248 17.96 6.49 9.22
CA LEU A 248 18.34 5.37 10.10
C LEU A 248 17.31 4.23 10.07
N ALA A 249 16.02 4.57 10.07
CA ALA A 249 14.95 3.59 9.99
C ALA A 249 14.95 2.89 8.63
N PHE A 250 15.17 3.64 7.54
CA PHE A 250 15.24 3.08 6.19
C PHE A 250 16.36 2.04 6.07
N GLU A 251 17.58 2.37 6.53
CA GLU A 251 18.69 1.40 6.52
C GLU A 251 18.36 0.16 7.35
N ARG A 252 17.76 0.32 8.54
CA ARG A 252 17.37 -0.81 9.38
C ARG A 252 16.34 -1.72 8.72
N LEU A 253 15.32 -1.13 8.09
CA LEU A 253 14.32 -1.89 7.33
C LEU A 253 14.99 -2.66 6.19
N LEU A 254 15.86 -2.03 5.41
CA LEU A 254 16.55 -2.66 4.28
C LEU A 254 17.54 -3.76 4.69
N ILE A 255 18.13 -3.65 5.89
CA ILE A 255 18.94 -4.72 6.47
C ILE A 255 18.03 -5.90 6.84
N GLU A 256 16.89 -5.64 7.49
CA GLU A 256 15.94 -6.69 7.89
C GLU A 256 15.33 -7.40 6.66
N THR A 257 14.99 -6.67 5.59
CA THR A 257 14.45 -7.30 4.37
C THR A 257 15.42 -8.30 3.73
N ARG A 258 16.73 -8.12 3.92
CA ARG A 258 17.78 -9.00 3.42
C ARG A 258 18.12 -10.14 4.37
N SER A 259 17.79 -10.03 5.66
CA SER A 259 18.12 -11.03 6.70
C SER A 259 17.12 -12.20 6.74
N VAL A 260 15.90 -12.01 6.24
CA VAL A 260 14.83 -13.01 6.29
C VAL A 260 14.75 -13.90 5.04
N ARG A 261 14.28 -15.14 5.20
CA ARG A 261 13.96 -16.07 4.12
C ARG A 261 12.59 -16.73 4.36
N PRO A 262 11.70 -16.81 3.34
CA PRO A 262 11.79 -16.17 2.03
C PRO A 262 11.88 -14.64 2.13
N GLY A 263 12.47 -13.97 1.14
CA GLY A 263 12.77 -12.53 1.25
C GLY A 263 11.52 -11.64 1.29
N ILE A 264 11.77 -10.33 1.44
CA ILE A 264 10.76 -9.28 1.26
C ILE A 264 11.03 -8.56 -0.07
N TRP A 265 10.03 -8.49 -0.94
CA TRP A 265 10.14 -7.77 -2.21
C TRP A 265 10.07 -6.26 -1.95
N VAL A 266 11.15 -5.55 -2.24
CA VAL A 266 11.16 -4.09 -2.13
C VAL A 266 10.83 -3.49 -3.48
N ALA A 267 9.72 -2.76 -3.57
CA ALA A 267 9.12 -2.36 -4.85
C ALA A 267 8.49 -0.97 -4.78
N ARG A 268 8.40 -0.28 -5.93
CA ARG A 268 7.61 0.95 -6.06
C ARG A 268 6.12 0.59 -6.15
N LEU A 269 5.24 1.57 -5.91
CA LEU A 269 3.79 1.35 -6.02
C LEU A 269 3.37 0.90 -7.43
N SER A 270 3.96 1.50 -8.47
CA SER A 270 3.78 1.06 -9.87
C SER A 270 4.16 -0.40 -10.12
N ASP A 271 5.27 -0.87 -9.54
CA ASP A 271 5.71 -2.25 -9.70
C ASP A 271 4.72 -3.23 -9.05
N ILE A 272 4.17 -2.86 -7.89
CA ILE A 272 3.16 -3.63 -7.15
C ILE A 272 1.84 -3.67 -7.94
N ALA A 273 1.39 -2.53 -8.47
CA ALA A 273 0.19 -2.45 -9.30
C ALA A 273 0.32 -3.31 -10.57
N ALA A 274 1.46 -3.21 -11.26
CA ALA A 274 1.74 -4.01 -12.45
C ALA A 274 1.73 -5.51 -12.13
N TRP A 275 2.29 -5.92 -10.99
CA TRP A 275 2.23 -7.30 -10.54
C TRP A 275 0.80 -7.76 -10.24
N TRP A 276 -0.03 -6.92 -9.62
CA TRP A 276 -1.43 -7.29 -9.33
C TRP A 276 -2.24 -7.50 -10.61
N HIS A 277 -2.01 -6.66 -11.63
CA HIS A 277 -2.59 -6.85 -12.97
C HIS A 277 -2.07 -8.12 -13.64
N GLU A 278 -0.75 -8.37 -13.62
CA GLU A 278 -0.16 -9.59 -14.17
C GLU A 278 -0.75 -10.86 -13.53
N LYS A 279 -0.89 -10.85 -12.20
CA LYS A 279 -1.46 -11.96 -11.44
C LYS A 279 -2.96 -12.19 -11.74
N ALA A 280 -3.70 -11.16 -12.12
CA ALA A 280 -5.13 -11.27 -12.43
C ALA A 280 -5.41 -12.18 -13.64
N ASP A 281 -4.43 -12.38 -14.52
CA ASP A 281 -4.53 -13.26 -15.68
C ASP A 281 -4.21 -14.72 -15.40
N PHE A 282 -3.74 -15.05 -14.19
CA PHE A 282 -3.33 -16.42 -13.87
C PHE A 282 -4.54 -17.37 -13.84
N ARG A 283 -4.38 -18.55 -14.43
CA ARG A 283 -5.41 -19.59 -14.49
C ARG A 283 -4.83 -20.94 -14.11
N VAL A 284 -5.68 -21.86 -13.68
CA VAL A 284 -5.31 -23.26 -13.47
C VAL A 284 -6.32 -24.12 -14.23
N ALA A 285 -5.82 -25.07 -15.01
CA ALA A 285 -6.61 -26.11 -15.63
C ALA A 285 -6.46 -27.40 -14.80
N MET A 286 -7.56 -28.13 -14.66
CA MET A 286 -7.64 -29.36 -13.88
C MET A 286 -8.04 -30.52 -14.78
N THR A 287 -7.27 -31.60 -14.76
CA THR A 287 -7.58 -32.85 -15.46
C THR A 287 -7.57 -34.02 -14.48
N HIS A 288 -8.47 -34.98 -14.67
CA HIS A 288 -8.66 -36.12 -13.77
C HIS A 288 -8.28 -37.45 -14.46
N PRO A 289 -6.97 -37.76 -14.62
CA PRO A 289 -6.55 -39.09 -15.04
C PRO A 289 -6.72 -40.08 -13.87
N ALA A 290 -7.88 -40.75 -13.81
CA ALA A 290 -8.22 -41.75 -12.78
C ALA A 290 -8.22 -41.19 -11.34
N GLU A 291 -7.37 -41.72 -10.45
CA GLU A 291 -7.28 -41.31 -9.02
C GLU A 291 -6.36 -40.11 -8.78
N GLN A 292 -5.73 -39.58 -9.83
CA GLN A 292 -4.89 -38.39 -9.75
C GLN A 292 -5.60 -37.17 -10.32
N LEU A 293 -5.22 -36.02 -9.79
CA LEU A 293 -5.56 -34.70 -10.28
C LEU A 293 -4.28 -34.07 -10.82
N GLU A 294 -4.29 -33.73 -12.09
CA GLU A 294 -3.23 -32.96 -12.73
C GLU A 294 -3.67 -31.49 -12.81
N LEU A 295 -2.80 -30.62 -12.31
CA LEU A 295 -2.98 -29.18 -12.29
C LEU A 295 -2.00 -28.55 -13.24
N HIS A 296 -2.48 -27.80 -14.23
CA HIS A 296 -1.66 -27.04 -15.17
C HIS A 296 -1.86 -25.54 -14.94
N PHE A 297 -0.80 -24.85 -14.57
CA PHE A 297 -0.78 -23.43 -14.24
C PHE A 297 -0.42 -22.60 -15.47
N THR A 298 -1.34 -21.72 -15.87
CA THR A 298 -1.07 -20.69 -16.89
C THR A 298 -0.78 -19.39 -16.14
N CYS A 299 0.50 -19.06 -16.02
CA CYS A 299 0.98 -17.90 -15.27
C CYS A 299 2.34 -17.42 -15.81
N SER A 300 2.83 -16.30 -15.31
CA SER A 300 4.16 -15.80 -15.66
C SER A 300 5.27 -16.56 -14.92
N GLU A 301 6.51 -16.45 -15.40
CA GLU A 301 7.72 -16.99 -14.73
C GLU A 301 7.94 -16.42 -13.32
N ARG A 302 7.31 -15.28 -13.01
CA ARG A 302 7.37 -14.64 -11.70
C ARG A 302 6.33 -15.22 -10.73
N ALA A 303 5.42 -16.09 -11.20
CA ALA A 303 4.43 -16.72 -10.34
C ALA A 303 5.08 -17.57 -9.25
N THR A 304 4.47 -17.53 -8.07
CA THR A 304 4.87 -18.37 -6.94
C THR A 304 3.73 -19.32 -6.67
N ILE A 305 3.92 -20.60 -6.97
CA ILE A 305 2.95 -21.65 -6.69
C ILE A 305 3.37 -22.34 -5.40
N LEU A 306 2.48 -22.35 -4.41
CA LEU A 306 2.74 -22.95 -3.11
C LEU A 306 1.80 -24.11 -2.86
N ALA A 307 2.35 -25.17 -2.29
CA ALA A 307 1.59 -26.33 -1.85
C ALA A 307 2.00 -26.71 -0.41
N ARG A 308 1.04 -27.16 0.39
CA ARG A 308 1.29 -27.69 1.73
C ARG A 308 0.47 -28.95 1.97
N HIS A 309 0.96 -29.80 2.88
CA HIS A 309 0.29 -31.03 3.29
C HIS A 309 -0.14 -31.91 2.09
N LEU A 310 0.69 -31.92 1.04
CA LEU A 310 0.43 -32.60 -0.22
C LEU A 310 1.64 -33.42 -0.64
N PRO A 311 1.46 -34.69 -1.06
CA PRO A 311 2.52 -35.40 -1.76
C PRO A 311 2.63 -34.79 -3.17
N LEU A 312 3.78 -34.20 -3.47
CA LEU A 312 4.06 -33.56 -4.76
C LEU A 312 5.03 -34.45 -5.55
N ALA A 313 4.62 -34.84 -6.75
CA ALA A 313 5.52 -35.45 -7.73
C ALA A 313 6.14 -34.35 -8.59
N GLY A 314 7.41 -34.01 -8.37
CA GLY A 314 8.12 -32.99 -9.16
C GLY A 314 9.15 -32.18 -8.36
N PRO A 315 9.86 -31.26 -9.03
CA PRO A 315 10.83 -30.40 -8.38
C PRO A 315 10.12 -29.37 -7.48
N THR A 316 10.46 -29.39 -6.20
CA THR A 316 9.97 -28.44 -5.20
C THR A 316 11.12 -27.97 -4.33
N GLN A 317 10.92 -26.85 -3.65
CA GLN A 317 11.82 -26.38 -2.60
C GLN A 317 11.03 -25.97 -1.37
N HIS A 318 11.63 -26.12 -0.18
CA HIS A 318 11.04 -25.57 1.04
C HIS A 318 10.91 -24.05 0.92
N TRP A 319 9.78 -23.50 1.34
CA TRP A 319 9.51 -22.07 1.26
C TRP A 319 9.38 -21.44 2.64
N ARG A 320 8.29 -21.72 3.36
CA ARG A 320 8.05 -21.29 4.74
C ARG A 320 7.04 -22.20 5.41
N ASP A 321 7.23 -22.48 6.70
CA ASP A 321 6.29 -23.30 7.50
C ASP A 321 6.05 -24.66 6.82
N ALA A 322 4.78 -25.05 6.62
CA ALA A 322 4.41 -26.27 5.92
C ALA A 322 4.44 -26.14 4.38
N TYR A 323 4.69 -24.95 3.84
CA TYR A 323 4.65 -24.70 2.40
C TYR A 323 5.96 -25.06 1.70
N GLN A 324 5.79 -25.72 0.56
CA GLN A 324 6.80 -25.93 -0.47
C GLN A 324 6.42 -25.10 -1.70
N GLN A 325 7.42 -24.54 -2.37
CA GLN A 325 7.25 -23.90 -3.66
C GLN A 325 7.39 -24.95 -4.77
N VAL A 326 6.39 -25.00 -5.65
CA VAL A 326 6.40 -25.81 -6.86
C VAL A 326 7.21 -25.09 -7.92
N LEU A 327 8.18 -25.77 -8.54
CA LEU A 327 9.11 -25.20 -9.52
C LEU A 327 8.74 -25.52 -10.98
N THR A 328 7.54 -26.06 -11.20
CA THR A 328 6.98 -26.41 -12.50
C THR A 328 5.60 -25.77 -12.68
N HIS A 329 5.19 -25.59 -13.93
CA HIS A 329 3.84 -25.13 -14.27
C HIS A 329 2.83 -26.27 -14.37
N SER A 330 3.21 -27.50 -14.01
CA SER A 330 2.29 -28.61 -13.82
C SER A 330 2.68 -29.44 -12.61
N VAL A 331 1.66 -30.01 -11.96
CA VAL A 331 1.86 -30.95 -10.84
C VAL A 331 0.73 -31.99 -10.80
N CYS A 332 1.11 -33.22 -10.44
CA CYS A 332 0.15 -34.28 -10.13
C CYS A 332 0.00 -34.41 -8.62
N VAL A 333 -1.25 -34.43 -8.16
CA VAL A 333 -1.65 -34.54 -6.76
C VAL A 333 -2.79 -35.55 -6.61
N PRO A 334 -3.07 -36.06 -5.39
CA PRO A 334 -4.25 -36.90 -5.17
C PRO A 334 -5.55 -36.19 -5.59
N ALA A 335 -6.48 -36.91 -6.20
CA ALA A 335 -7.77 -36.33 -6.63
C ALA A 335 -8.76 -36.10 -5.47
N ALA A 336 -8.55 -36.72 -4.31
CA ALA A 336 -9.41 -36.58 -3.14
C ALA A 336 -8.60 -36.53 -1.82
N PRO A 337 -8.87 -35.57 -0.92
CA PRO A 337 -9.72 -34.40 -1.16
C PRO A 337 -9.08 -33.44 -2.17
N LEU A 338 -9.88 -32.64 -2.89
CA LEU A 338 -9.34 -31.64 -3.81
C LEU A 338 -8.51 -30.62 -3.02
N PRO A 339 -7.25 -30.34 -3.39
CA PRO A 339 -6.36 -29.45 -2.63
C PRO A 339 -6.67 -27.96 -2.82
N LEU A 340 -7.93 -27.61 -2.94
CA LEU A 340 -8.41 -26.26 -3.22
C LEU A 340 -9.27 -25.75 -2.06
N LEU A 341 -9.73 -24.51 -2.19
CA LEU A 341 -10.68 -23.91 -1.27
C LEU A 341 -12.08 -24.00 -1.87
N GLY A 342 -12.92 -24.87 -1.31
CA GLY A 342 -14.34 -24.92 -1.61
C GLY A 342 -15.03 -23.71 -0.99
N VAL A 343 -15.78 -22.94 -1.78
CA VAL A 343 -16.54 -21.79 -1.30
C VAL A 343 -18.01 -21.99 -1.66
N ALA A 344 -18.86 -21.97 -0.63
CA ALA A 344 -20.30 -22.09 -0.76
C ALA A 344 -20.92 -20.91 -1.51
N ASP A 345 -22.05 -21.13 -2.17
CA ASP A 345 -22.73 -20.10 -2.96
C ASP A 345 -23.36 -19.00 -2.08
N ASP A 346 -23.54 -19.26 -0.78
CA ASP A 346 -24.04 -18.29 0.20
C ASP A 346 -22.96 -17.35 0.77
N VAL A 347 -21.69 -17.58 0.44
CA VAL A 347 -20.59 -16.69 0.83
C VAL A 347 -20.67 -15.39 0.04
N PRO A 348 -20.57 -14.22 0.70
CA PRO A 348 -20.57 -12.93 0.03
C PRO A 348 -19.54 -12.85 -1.11
N ALA A 349 -19.95 -12.30 -2.26
CA ALA A 349 -19.09 -12.20 -3.44
C ALA A 349 -17.76 -11.48 -3.15
N ALA A 350 -17.78 -10.44 -2.31
CA ALA A 350 -16.59 -9.72 -1.88
C ALA A 350 -15.60 -10.60 -1.10
N THR A 351 -16.09 -11.47 -0.22
CA THR A 351 -15.24 -12.42 0.55
C THR A 351 -14.59 -13.43 -0.37
N ALA A 352 -15.35 -13.98 -1.33
CA ALA A 352 -14.80 -14.93 -2.29
C ALA A 352 -13.80 -14.26 -3.26
N ALA A 353 -14.06 -13.03 -3.69
CA ALA A 353 -13.14 -12.23 -4.50
C ALA A 353 -11.85 -11.96 -3.72
N LEU A 354 -11.95 -11.56 -2.44
CA LEU A 354 -10.80 -11.40 -1.56
C LEU A 354 -9.95 -12.67 -1.52
N LEU A 355 -10.55 -13.83 -1.24
CA LEU A 355 -9.83 -15.11 -1.18
C LEU A 355 -9.12 -15.43 -2.51
N ALA A 356 -9.78 -15.22 -3.64
CA ALA A 356 -9.16 -15.39 -4.97
C ALA A 356 -8.00 -14.40 -5.19
N GLU A 357 -8.15 -13.14 -4.80
CA GLU A 357 -7.09 -12.13 -4.88
C GLU A 357 -5.90 -12.47 -3.96
N GLN A 358 -6.14 -13.10 -2.81
CA GLN A 358 -5.07 -13.65 -1.98
C GLN A 358 -4.34 -14.80 -2.68
N GLY A 359 -4.93 -15.40 -3.72
CA GLY A 359 -4.32 -16.42 -4.57
C GLY A 359 -4.77 -17.85 -4.25
N TYR A 360 -5.76 -18.03 -3.36
CA TYR A 360 -6.40 -19.35 -3.20
C TYR A 360 -7.11 -19.75 -4.49
N LEU A 361 -7.00 -21.03 -4.85
CA LEU A 361 -7.78 -21.61 -5.94
C LEU A 361 -9.18 -21.95 -5.41
N ILE A 362 -10.21 -21.32 -5.98
CA ILE A 362 -11.57 -21.40 -5.48
C ILE A 362 -12.38 -22.41 -6.30
N GLN A 363 -12.97 -23.40 -5.64
CA GLN A 363 -13.96 -24.30 -6.22
C GLN A 363 -15.35 -23.91 -5.73
N ARG A 364 -16.33 -23.82 -6.65
CA ARG A 364 -17.73 -23.51 -6.35
C ARG A 364 -18.68 -24.61 -6.83
N GLY A 365 -19.96 -24.46 -6.49
CA GLY A 365 -21.03 -25.38 -6.88
C GLY A 365 -20.94 -26.72 -6.15
N ALA A 366 -21.49 -27.78 -6.76
CA ALA A 366 -21.60 -29.11 -6.14
C ALA A 366 -20.24 -29.68 -5.68
N ALA A 367 -19.17 -29.43 -6.44
CA ALA A 367 -17.83 -29.92 -6.15
C ALA A 367 -17.08 -29.13 -5.06
N ALA A 368 -17.66 -28.04 -4.53
CA ALA A 368 -17.02 -27.26 -3.46
C ALA A 368 -16.81 -28.11 -2.19
N ARG A 369 -17.74 -29.04 -1.90
CA ARG A 369 -17.66 -29.92 -0.71
C ARG A 369 -16.59 -31.00 -0.83
N ASP A 370 -16.09 -31.26 -2.03
CA ASP A 370 -15.02 -32.24 -2.28
C ASP A 370 -13.63 -31.64 -2.00
N CYS A 371 -13.56 -30.34 -1.71
CA CYS A 371 -12.33 -29.64 -1.35
C CYS A 371 -11.88 -29.95 0.08
N ALA A 372 -10.56 -30.01 0.25
CA ALA A 372 -9.88 -30.23 1.52
C ALA A 372 -10.24 -29.17 2.57
N THR A 373 -10.59 -27.97 2.13
CA THR A 373 -11.12 -26.90 2.97
C THR A 373 -12.41 -26.38 2.35
N TYR A 374 -13.47 -26.26 3.16
CA TYR A 374 -14.77 -25.72 2.74
C TYR A 374 -15.15 -24.51 3.58
N ILE A 375 -15.55 -23.42 2.93
CA ILE A 375 -15.92 -22.14 3.53
C ILE A 375 -17.39 -21.87 3.21
N ASP A 376 -18.20 -21.68 4.24
CA ASP A 376 -19.60 -21.25 4.14
C ASP A 376 -19.85 -19.92 4.85
N ALA A 377 -21.05 -19.35 4.66
CA ALA A 377 -21.43 -18.09 5.29
C ALA A 377 -21.34 -18.14 6.83
N ALA A 378 -21.64 -19.29 7.45
CA ALA A 378 -21.57 -19.45 8.91
C ALA A 378 -20.13 -19.35 9.44
N LEU A 379 -19.17 -19.97 8.75
CA LEU A 379 -17.75 -19.83 9.08
C LEU A 379 -17.28 -18.38 8.90
N VAL A 380 -17.64 -17.74 7.78
CA VAL A 380 -17.28 -16.33 7.52
C VAL A 380 -17.82 -15.42 8.63
N GLN A 381 -19.08 -15.60 9.02
CA GLN A 381 -19.69 -14.85 10.12
C GLN A 381 -18.98 -15.11 11.46
N ARG A 382 -18.60 -16.36 11.74
CA ARG A 382 -17.89 -16.74 12.98
C ARG A 382 -16.50 -16.13 13.06
N MET A 383 -15.78 -16.05 11.95
CA MET A 383 -14.45 -15.42 11.91
C MET A 383 -14.53 -13.91 12.08
N ALA A 384 -15.66 -13.29 11.71
CA ALA A 384 -15.97 -11.87 11.85
C ALA A 384 -15.09 -10.89 11.03
N THR A 385 -13.82 -11.21 10.79
CA THR A 385 -12.88 -10.37 10.03
C THR A 385 -12.15 -11.17 8.95
N PRO A 386 -11.73 -10.51 7.84
CA PRO A 386 -10.90 -11.15 6.83
C PRO A 386 -9.55 -11.62 7.39
N VAL A 387 -9.00 -10.93 8.38
CA VAL A 387 -7.75 -11.31 9.07
C VAL A 387 -7.91 -12.65 9.77
N ALA A 388 -8.96 -12.80 10.56
CA ALA A 388 -9.26 -14.04 11.28
C ALA A 388 -9.59 -15.18 10.32
N LEU A 389 -10.30 -14.91 9.22
CA LEU A 389 -10.61 -15.92 8.20
C LEU A 389 -9.36 -16.44 7.51
N ILE A 390 -8.46 -15.57 7.07
CA ILE A 390 -7.19 -15.97 6.46
C ILE A 390 -6.32 -16.69 7.48
N ALA A 391 -6.20 -16.18 8.70
CA ALA A 391 -5.45 -16.85 9.75
C ALA A 391 -6.01 -18.26 9.99
N TYR A 392 -7.33 -18.42 10.09
CA TYR A 392 -7.98 -19.72 10.24
C TYR A 392 -7.58 -20.66 9.09
N ILE A 393 -7.71 -20.23 7.84
CA ILE A 393 -7.31 -21.03 6.67
C ILE A 393 -5.82 -21.39 6.76
N GLU A 394 -4.94 -20.44 7.08
CA GLU A 394 -3.50 -20.66 7.12
C GLU A 394 -3.04 -21.62 8.23
N HIS A 395 -3.80 -21.78 9.31
CA HIS A 395 -3.48 -22.73 10.39
C HIS A 395 -4.01 -24.15 10.15
N LEU A 396 -4.84 -24.37 9.13
CA LEU A 396 -5.31 -25.71 8.80
C LEU A 396 -4.17 -26.59 8.28
N THR A 397 -4.16 -27.83 8.73
CA THR A 397 -3.23 -28.88 8.25
C THR A 397 -3.77 -29.63 7.04
N THR A 398 -4.79 -29.08 6.39
CA THR A 398 -5.42 -29.66 5.21
C THR A 398 -4.55 -29.44 3.96
N PRO A 399 -4.59 -30.39 3.00
CA PRO A 399 -3.98 -30.22 1.69
C PRO A 399 -4.41 -28.92 1.02
N LEU A 400 -3.47 -28.11 0.54
CA LEU A 400 -3.78 -26.87 -0.17
C LEU A 400 -2.70 -26.56 -1.22
N ILE A 401 -3.13 -26.20 -2.42
CA ILE A 401 -2.29 -25.60 -3.46
C ILE A 401 -2.88 -24.27 -3.91
N ARG A 402 -2.01 -23.28 -4.14
CA ARG A 402 -2.41 -21.90 -4.41
C ARG A 402 -1.38 -21.15 -5.24
N TYR A 403 -1.82 -20.06 -5.86
CA TYR A 403 -0.92 -18.96 -6.18
C TYR A 403 -0.63 -18.18 -4.90
N TRP A 404 0.62 -17.80 -4.69
CA TRP A 404 0.99 -16.86 -3.65
C TRP A 404 0.79 -15.42 -4.13
N ARG A 405 0.66 -14.51 -3.17
CA ARG A 405 0.36 -13.09 -3.42
C ARG A 405 1.48 -12.37 -4.16
N TRP A 406 2.72 -12.74 -3.91
CA TRP A 406 3.90 -11.98 -4.32
C TRP A 406 4.76 -12.73 -5.33
N PRO A 407 5.51 -12.02 -6.18
CA PRO A 407 6.28 -12.65 -7.24
C PRO A 407 7.52 -13.37 -6.69
N SER A 408 8.09 -14.25 -7.49
CA SER A 408 9.47 -14.75 -7.37
C SER A 408 9.82 -15.33 -5.99
N GLY A 409 8.87 -16.00 -5.35
CA GLY A 409 9.03 -16.61 -4.04
C GLY A 409 9.15 -15.63 -2.87
N TYR A 410 8.89 -14.33 -3.05
CA TYR A 410 8.89 -13.39 -1.93
C TYR A 410 7.69 -13.64 -1.01
N ALA A 411 7.89 -13.49 0.30
CA ALA A 411 6.83 -13.76 1.26
C ALA A 411 6.00 -12.52 1.62
N SER A 412 6.53 -11.32 1.40
CA SER A 412 5.93 -10.04 1.76
C SER A 412 6.53 -8.92 0.91
N VAL A 413 6.01 -7.69 1.05
CA VAL A 413 6.44 -6.50 0.29
C VAL A 413 6.76 -5.35 1.22
N LEU A 414 7.78 -4.57 0.87
CA LEU A 414 8.05 -3.26 1.45
C LEU A 414 8.07 -2.21 0.32
N SER A 415 7.31 -1.12 0.50
CA SER A 415 7.35 0.04 -0.40
C SER A 415 7.69 1.30 0.38
N PHE A 416 8.62 2.09 -0.14
CA PHE A 416 8.96 3.41 0.40
C PHE A 416 8.20 4.46 -0.41
N SER A 417 7.16 5.05 0.20
CA SER A 417 6.31 6.03 -0.48
C SER A 417 6.29 7.35 0.29
N GLY A 418 6.84 8.39 -0.34
CA GLY A 418 7.03 9.70 0.31
C GLY A 418 6.18 10.80 -0.32
N ASP A 419 5.31 11.45 0.43
CA ASP A 419 4.47 12.52 -0.11
C ASP A 419 5.33 13.78 -0.33
N LEU A 420 5.71 14.05 -1.59
CA LEU A 420 6.56 15.17 -1.99
C LEU A 420 5.71 16.42 -2.22
N ASP A 421 5.19 16.96 -1.12
CA ASP A 421 4.17 18.00 -1.21
C ASP A 421 4.69 19.32 -1.77
N ALA A 422 5.93 19.69 -1.44
CA ALA A 422 6.58 20.94 -1.83
C ALA A 422 8.10 20.78 -1.92
N LEU A 423 8.74 21.73 -2.62
CA LEU A 423 10.19 21.88 -2.60
C LEU A 423 10.65 23.13 -1.85
N SER A 424 9.76 24.11 -1.63
CA SER A 424 10.09 25.36 -0.95
C SER A 424 8.95 25.89 -0.08
N LEU A 425 9.25 26.87 0.79
CA LEU A 425 8.22 27.63 1.51
C LEU A 425 7.27 28.36 0.56
N MET A 426 7.75 28.80 -0.62
CA MET A 426 6.90 29.44 -1.62
C MET A 426 5.89 28.47 -2.23
N ASP A 427 6.28 27.22 -2.46
CA ASP A 427 5.36 26.18 -2.91
C ASP A 427 4.30 25.90 -1.85
N TYR A 428 4.71 25.82 -0.58
CA TYR A 428 3.77 25.63 0.53
C TYR A 428 2.82 26.83 0.69
N ALA A 429 3.33 28.06 0.63
CA ALA A 429 2.53 29.28 0.75
C ALA A 429 1.52 29.42 -0.40
N ALA A 430 1.90 29.02 -1.62
CA ALA A 430 1.00 29.03 -2.78
C ALA A 430 -0.25 28.16 -2.56
N ARG A 431 -0.17 27.08 -1.75
CA ARG A 431 -1.33 26.25 -1.36
C ARG A 431 -2.37 27.04 -0.56
N ILE A 432 -1.91 27.93 0.32
CA ILE A 432 -2.77 28.75 1.18
C ILE A 432 -3.46 29.84 0.35
N VAL A 433 -2.74 30.42 -0.61
CA VAL A 433 -3.27 31.48 -1.50
C VAL A 433 -4.22 30.92 -2.56
N GLY A 434 -4.00 29.70 -3.05
CA GLY A 434 -4.93 29.00 -3.97
C GLY A 434 -6.35 28.86 -3.40
N LYS A 435 -6.47 28.62 -2.08
CA LYS A 435 -7.76 28.60 -1.37
C LYS A 435 -8.52 29.95 -1.36
N ALA A 436 -7.86 31.06 -1.66
CA ALA A 436 -8.50 32.38 -1.68
C ALA A 436 -9.08 32.74 -3.06
N LYS A 437 -8.58 32.10 -4.13
CA LYS A 437 -8.98 32.35 -5.52
C LYS A 437 -10.04 31.38 -6.06
N ALA A 438 -10.18 30.19 -5.48
CA ALA A 438 -11.44 29.45 -5.52
C ALA A 438 -12.50 30.16 -4.64
#